data_AF-A0A117NBE6-F1
#
_entry.id   AF-A0A117NBE6-F1
#
_cell.length_a   1.000
_cell.length_b   1.000
_cell.length_c   1.000
_cell.angle_alpha   90.00
_cell.angle_beta   90.00
_cell.angle_gamma   90.00
#
_symmetry.space_group_name_H-M   'P 1'
#
loop_
_entity.id
_entity.type
_entity.pdbx_description
1 polymer ?
#
loop_
_entity_poly.entity_id
_entity_poly.type
_entity_poly.pdbx_seq_one_letter_code
_entity_poly.pdbx_strand_id
1 'polypeptide(L)'
;MRSIFWLPALAFVCSLSAQAAQVYKWTDDKGVTHFSAQPPEGQKANEVDVKVAPQINGSGSAPTYKLPNGVQQPSVSNDAQQQELERKVKAQVREDQAKVQAYCDQSRQNLAQLRNNPRVLVQSGRGETRRLTEEEREQRAAEIQLSIEQNCGK
;
A
#
# COMPACT_ATOMS: atom_id res chain seq x y z
N MET A 1 10.83 -33.42 67.20
CA MET A 1 10.69 -32.70 65.92
C MET A 1 11.59 -33.39 64.90
N ARG A 2 11.22 -33.73 63.66
CA ARG A 2 9.97 -33.75 62.89
C ARG A 2 10.21 -34.79 61.78
N SER A 3 9.12 -35.38 61.36
CA SER A 3 8.93 -36.62 60.63
C SER A 3 9.39 -36.62 59.16
N ILE A 4 9.76 -37.81 58.71
CA ILE A 4 9.65 -38.43 57.36
C ILE A 4 8.56 -37.79 56.47
N PHE A 5 8.80 -37.70 55.16
CA PHE A 5 7.99 -38.36 54.09
C PHE A 5 8.53 -37.97 52.70
N TRP A 6 9.02 -38.98 51.98
CA TRP A 6 9.27 -38.98 50.54
C TRP A 6 7.93 -39.16 49.82
N LEU A 7 7.58 -38.27 48.90
CA LEU A 7 6.52 -38.49 47.90
C LEU A 7 6.94 -37.81 46.58
N PRO A 8 7.22 -38.57 45.49
CA PRO A 8 7.53 -37.99 44.20
C PRO A 8 6.22 -37.64 43.48
N ALA A 9 5.95 -36.35 43.30
CA ALA A 9 4.78 -35.89 42.55
C ALA A 9 5.07 -35.86 41.04
N LEU A 10 4.70 -36.96 40.40
CA LEU A 10 4.28 -37.18 39.01
C LEU A 10 4.17 -35.90 38.14
N ALA A 11 5.16 -35.69 37.26
CA ALA A 11 5.09 -34.71 36.18
C ALA A 11 4.33 -35.30 34.98
N PHE A 12 3.13 -34.79 34.71
CA PHE A 12 2.32 -35.12 33.54
C PHE A 12 2.92 -34.42 32.31
N VAL A 13 3.67 -35.17 31.49
CA VAL A 13 4.19 -34.70 30.20
C VAL A 13 3.07 -34.78 29.17
N CYS A 14 2.51 -33.63 28.77
CA CYS A 14 1.67 -33.53 27.58
C CYS A 14 2.54 -33.74 26.33
N SER A 15 2.46 -34.91 25.72
CA SER A 15 3.02 -35.17 24.39
C SER A 15 2.20 -34.41 23.35
N LEU A 16 2.70 -33.28 22.86
CA LEU A 16 2.20 -32.67 21.62
C LEU A 16 2.55 -33.61 20.46
N SER A 17 1.54 -34.29 19.92
CA SER A 17 1.67 -35.01 18.65
C SER A 17 1.86 -33.99 17.53
N ALA A 18 3.08 -33.92 17.01
CA ALA A 18 3.38 -33.16 15.80
C ALA A 18 2.69 -33.87 14.61
N GLN A 19 1.56 -33.34 14.16
CA GLN A 19 0.94 -33.77 12.90
C GLN A 19 1.71 -33.11 11.75
N ALA A 20 2.23 -33.92 10.82
CA ALA A 20 2.84 -33.43 9.60
C ALA A 20 1.75 -32.74 8.75
N ALA A 21 1.88 -31.43 8.54
CA ALA A 21 0.92 -30.68 7.74
C ALA A 21 1.07 -31.07 6.27
N GLN A 22 0.03 -31.70 5.70
CA GLN A 22 -0.05 -32.01 4.27
C GLN A 22 -0.25 -30.69 3.51
N VAL A 23 0.56 -30.46 2.48
CA VAL A 23 0.46 -29.27 1.62
C VAL A 23 0.08 -29.71 0.22
N TYR A 24 -0.98 -29.12 -0.31
CA TYR A 24 -1.53 -29.41 -1.63
C TYR A 24 -1.17 -28.31 -2.61
N LYS A 25 -0.77 -28.68 -3.84
CA LYS A 25 -0.49 -27.74 -4.92
C LYS A 25 -1.45 -27.97 -6.08
N TRP A 26 -2.05 -26.89 -6.59
CA TRP A 26 -2.86 -26.91 -7.82
C TRP A 26 -2.63 -25.63 -8.64
N THR A 27 -3.06 -25.67 -9.90
CA THR A 27 -3.06 -24.52 -10.80
C THR A 27 -4.49 -24.24 -11.23
N ASP A 28 -4.94 -23.00 -11.10
CA ASP A 28 -6.29 -22.59 -11.50
C ASP A 28 -6.40 -22.33 -13.02
N ASP A 29 -7.62 -22.07 -13.50
CA ASP A 29 -7.92 -21.80 -14.92
C ASP A 29 -7.22 -20.55 -15.48
N LYS A 30 -6.67 -19.69 -14.60
CA LYS A 30 -5.90 -18.50 -14.96
C LYS A 30 -4.39 -18.78 -14.98
N GLY A 31 -3.97 -20.02 -14.73
CA GLY A 31 -2.57 -20.44 -14.72
C GLY A 31 -1.84 -20.08 -13.42
N VAL A 32 -2.54 -19.69 -12.36
CA VAL A 32 -1.92 -19.32 -11.08
C VAL A 32 -1.79 -20.56 -10.20
N THR A 33 -0.57 -20.82 -9.70
CA THR A 33 -0.30 -21.93 -8.79
C THR A 33 -0.55 -21.53 -7.34
N HIS A 34 -1.38 -22.31 -6.65
CA HIS A 34 -1.76 -22.11 -5.26
C HIS A 34 -1.25 -23.24 -4.37
N PHE A 35 -1.06 -22.93 -3.08
CA PHE A 35 -0.69 -23.89 -2.04
C PHE A 35 -1.64 -23.76 -0.85
N SER A 36 -2.19 -24.86 -0.36
CA SER A 36 -3.11 -24.87 0.79
C SER A 36 -2.90 -26.11 1.65
N ALA A 37 -3.23 -26.01 2.92
CA ALA A 37 -3.31 -27.14 3.85
C ALA A 37 -4.55 -28.03 3.61
N GLN A 38 -5.50 -27.58 2.79
CA GLN A 38 -6.74 -28.29 2.47
C GLN A 38 -6.92 -28.37 0.95
N PRO A 39 -7.30 -29.54 0.38
CA PRO A 39 -7.45 -29.69 -1.05
C PRO A 39 -8.58 -28.79 -1.59
N PRO A 40 -8.41 -28.19 -2.77
CA PRO A 40 -9.46 -27.42 -3.42
C PRO A 40 -10.64 -28.32 -3.81
N GLU A 41 -11.87 -27.85 -3.56
CA GLU A 41 -13.08 -28.59 -3.97
C GLU A 41 -13.16 -28.68 -5.51
N GLY A 42 -13.30 -29.89 -6.03
CA GLY A 42 -13.53 -30.13 -7.46
C GLY A 42 -12.31 -30.01 -8.39
N GLN A 43 -11.09 -29.79 -7.86
CA GLN A 43 -9.86 -29.74 -8.67
C GLN A 43 -8.88 -30.86 -8.33
N LYS A 44 -8.15 -31.35 -9.35
CA LYS A 44 -7.08 -32.34 -9.15
C LYS A 44 -5.88 -31.64 -8.49
N ALA A 45 -5.67 -31.89 -7.21
CA ALA A 45 -4.50 -31.43 -6.47
C ALA A 45 -3.49 -32.57 -6.30
N ASN A 46 -2.20 -32.24 -6.39
CA ASN A 46 -1.13 -33.18 -6.05
C ASN A 46 -0.65 -32.89 -4.63
N GLU A 47 -0.57 -33.95 -3.81
CA GLU A 47 0.02 -33.88 -2.47
C GLU A 47 1.53 -33.66 -2.60
N VAL A 48 2.05 -32.68 -1.87
CA VAL A 48 3.48 -32.39 -1.82
C VAL A 48 4.03 -33.00 -0.53
N ASP A 49 4.85 -34.04 -0.67
CA ASP A 49 5.60 -34.62 0.46
C ASP A 49 6.70 -33.63 0.90
N VAL A 50 6.42 -32.87 1.96
CA VAL A 50 7.40 -31.94 2.54
C VAL A 50 8.33 -32.75 3.43
N LYS A 51 9.34 -33.38 2.80
CA LYS A 51 10.38 -34.11 3.52
C LYS A 51 11.23 -33.13 4.32
N VAL A 52 10.98 -33.02 5.62
CA VAL A 52 11.78 -32.22 6.54
C VAL A 52 13.19 -32.80 6.59
N ALA A 53 14.19 -32.03 6.17
CA ALA A 53 15.59 -32.43 6.26
C ALA A 53 15.99 -32.63 7.74
N PRO A 54 16.79 -33.66 8.07
CA PRO A 54 17.24 -33.88 9.44
C PRO A 54 18.02 -32.66 9.93
N GLN A 55 17.60 -32.11 11.07
CA GLN A 55 18.25 -30.98 11.71
C GLN A 55 19.60 -31.47 12.30
N ILE A 56 20.71 -31.12 11.66
CA ILE A 56 22.04 -31.29 12.24
C ILE A 56 22.27 -30.16 13.25
N ASN A 57 22.51 -30.54 14.51
CA ASN A 57 22.86 -29.63 15.59
C ASN A 57 24.18 -28.91 15.25
N GLY A 58 24.08 -27.68 14.76
CA GLY A 58 25.19 -26.77 14.49
C GLY A 58 24.65 -25.35 14.38
N SER A 59 25.20 -24.45 15.19
CA SER A 59 24.90 -23.01 15.25
C SER A 59 24.51 -22.41 13.88
N GLY A 60 23.28 -21.89 13.77
CA GLY A 60 22.66 -21.38 12.52
C GLY A 60 23.38 -20.18 11.89
N SER A 61 23.20 -19.82 10.62
CA SER A 61 22.08 -20.00 9.65
C SER A 61 22.66 -19.78 8.23
N ALA A 62 22.17 -20.27 7.09
CA ALA A 62 20.95 -20.95 6.67
C ALA A 62 21.32 -21.92 5.50
N PRO A 63 20.54 -22.99 5.24
CA PRO A 63 20.78 -23.85 4.10
C PRO A 63 20.62 -23.06 2.79
N THR A 64 21.69 -23.02 1.98
CA THR A 64 21.59 -22.59 0.59
C THR A 64 20.81 -23.65 -0.17
N TYR A 65 19.50 -23.46 -0.31
CA TYR A 65 18.70 -24.24 -1.24
C TYR A 65 19.18 -23.86 -2.64
N LYS A 66 19.96 -24.74 -3.28
CA LYS A 66 20.15 -24.66 -4.73
C LYS A 66 18.79 -24.95 -5.37
N LEU A 67 18.08 -23.89 -5.80
CA LEU A 67 16.94 -24.05 -6.69
C LEU A 67 17.40 -24.88 -7.89
N PRO A 68 16.63 -25.89 -8.34
CA PRO A 68 16.81 -26.44 -9.67
C PRO A 68 16.71 -25.28 -10.67
N ASN A 69 17.79 -25.04 -11.42
CA ASN A 69 17.76 -24.17 -12.60
C ASN A 69 16.60 -24.64 -13.48
N GLY A 70 15.53 -23.85 -13.57
CA GLY A 70 14.39 -24.24 -14.40
C GLY A 70 13.03 -23.63 -14.04
N VAL A 71 12.88 -22.90 -12.94
CA VAL A 71 11.68 -22.08 -12.75
C VAL A 71 11.89 -20.75 -13.48
N GLN A 72 11.78 -20.80 -14.81
CA GLN A 72 11.33 -19.64 -15.56
C GLN A 72 9.91 -19.38 -15.08
N GLN A 73 9.80 -18.49 -14.09
CA GLN A 73 8.58 -17.75 -13.84
C GLN A 73 8.07 -17.30 -15.22
N PRO A 74 6.80 -17.54 -15.60
CA PRO A 74 6.26 -16.97 -16.81
C PRO A 74 6.24 -15.46 -16.60
N SER A 75 7.38 -14.82 -16.88
CA SER A 75 7.48 -13.44 -17.26
C SER A 75 6.81 -13.37 -18.62
N VAL A 76 5.47 -13.42 -18.60
CA VAL A 76 4.72 -12.75 -19.64
C VAL A 76 4.81 -11.27 -19.30
N SER A 77 6.03 -10.74 -19.38
CA SER A 77 6.22 -9.33 -19.51
C SER A 77 5.67 -9.02 -20.90
N ASN A 78 4.43 -8.56 -20.96
CA ASN A 78 4.12 -7.64 -22.03
C ASN A 78 4.85 -6.34 -21.67
N ASP A 79 6.18 -6.34 -21.80
CA ASP A 79 7.04 -5.18 -21.54
C ASP A 79 6.51 -3.97 -22.31
N ALA A 80 5.97 -4.20 -23.50
CA ALA A 80 5.27 -3.20 -24.29
C ALA A 80 4.01 -2.63 -23.61
N GLN A 81 3.17 -3.47 -22.98
CA GLN A 81 1.97 -3.00 -22.26
C GLN A 81 2.36 -2.26 -20.98
N GLN A 82 3.39 -2.73 -20.27
CA GLN A 82 3.88 -2.09 -19.06
C GLN A 82 4.54 -0.73 -19.36
N GLN A 83 5.37 -0.65 -20.40
CA GLN A 83 5.97 0.60 -20.87
C GLN A 83 4.93 1.62 -21.37
N GLU A 84 3.86 1.16 -22.02
CA GLU A 84 2.75 2.04 -22.41
C GLU A 84 2.01 2.56 -21.18
N LEU A 85 1.73 1.71 -20.20
CA LEU A 85 1.09 2.12 -18.94
C LEU A 85 1.95 3.13 -18.18
N GLU A 86 3.25 2.86 -18.03
CA GLU A 86 4.19 3.78 -17.39
C GLU A 86 4.26 5.13 -18.10
N ARG A 87 4.27 5.15 -19.44
CA ARG A 87 4.21 6.40 -20.22
C ARG A 87 2.93 7.19 -19.95
N LYS A 88 1.78 6.51 -19.92
CA LYS A 88 0.49 7.15 -19.62
C LYS A 88 0.44 7.72 -18.20
N VAL A 89 0.84 6.93 -17.21
CA VAL A 89 0.88 7.37 -15.80
C VAL A 89 1.82 8.58 -15.66
N LYS A 90 3.02 8.52 -16.25
CA LYS A 90 3.97 9.64 -16.21
C LYS A 90 3.43 10.88 -16.91
N ALA A 91 2.70 10.72 -18.02
CA ALA A 91 2.07 11.84 -18.69
C ALA A 91 0.96 12.48 -17.83
N GLN A 92 0.10 11.67 -17.22
CA GLN A 92 -0.95 12.14 -16.31
C GLN A 92 -0.38 12.84 -15.09
N VAL A 93 0.63 12.26 -14.43
CA VAL A 93 1.28 12.89 -13.27
C VAL A 93 1.85 14.26 -13.63
N ARG A 94 2.49 14.41 -14.80
CA ARG A 94 2.99 15.72 -15.25
C ARG A 94 1.87 16.72 -15.52
N GLU A 95 0.77 16.27 -16.12
CA GLU A 95 -0.39 17.12 -16.38
C GLU A 95 -1.03 17.59 -15.06
N ASP A 96 -1.21 16.68 -14.11
CA ASP A 96 -1.78 16.97 -12.80
C ASP A 96 -0.87 17.92 -11.99
N GLN A 97 0.45 17.69 -12.02
CA GLN A 97 1.41 18.62 -11.44
C GLN A 97 1.32 20.01 -12.04
N ALA A 98 1.20 20.12 -13.37
CA ALA A 98 1.05 21.41 -14.04
C ALA A 98 -0.27 22.11 -13.64
N LYS A 99 -1.37 21.37 -13.49
CA LYS A 99 -2.65 21.92 -13.00
C LYS A 99 -2.56 22.42 -11.57
N VAL A 100 -1.94 21.64 -10.68
CA VAL A 100 -1.72 22.06 -9.27
C VAL A 100 -0.86 23.32 -9.23
N GLN A 101 0.23 23.36 -10.00
CA GLN A 101 1.10 24.53 -10.07
C GLN A 101 0.33 25.77 -10.55
N ALA A 102 -0.41 25.66 -11.66
CA ALA A 102 -1.20 26.77 -12.20
C ALA A 102 -2.24 27.28 -11.20
N TYR A 103 -2.92 26.37 -10.52
CA TYR A 103 -3.87 26.72 -9.45
C TYR A 103 -3.21 27.49 -8.31
N CYS A 104 -2.03 27.04 -7.86
CA CYS A 104 -1.30 27.69 -6.79
C CYS A 104 -0.78 29.08 -7.18
N ASP A 105 -0.29 29.22 -8.41
CA ASP A 105 0.19 30.50 -8.93
C ASP A 105 -0.97 31.50 -9.06
N GLN A 106 -2.11 31.06 -9.60
CA GLN A 106 -3.32 31.88 -9.68
C GLN A 106 -3.83 32.28 -8.29
N SER A 107 -3.86 31.37 -7.33
CA SER A 107 -4.32 31.64 -5.97
C SER A 107 -3.43 32.68 -5.27
N ARG A 108 -2.10 32.56 -5.42
CA ARG A 108 -1.15 33.55 -4.89
C ARG A 108 -1.32 34.92 -5.54
N GLN A 109 -1.55 34.98 -6.86
CA GLN A 109 -1.83 36.23 -7.56
C GLN A 109 -3.13 36.88 -7.07
N ASN A 110 -4.20 36.10 -6.92
CA ASN A 110 -5.48 36.58 -6.40
C ASN A 110 -5.34 37.13 -4.98
N LEU A 111 -4.60 36.42 -4.12
CA LEU A 111 -4.30 36.89 -2.76
C LEU A 111 -3.55 38.22 -2.79
N ALA A 112 -2.53 38.34 -3.65
CA ALA A 112 -1.77 39.59 -3.80
C ALA A 112 -2.66 40.73 -4.29
N GLN A 113 -3.60 40.48 -5.21
CA GLN A 113 -4.56 41.49 -5.66
C GLN A 113 -5.45 41.96 -4.51
N LEU A 114 -6.01 41.04 -3.73
CA LEU A 114 -6.86 41.38 -2.59
C LEU A 114 -6.09 42.13 -1.51
N ARG A 115 -4.84 41.75 -1.22
CA ARG A 115 -4.03 42.39 -0.16
C ARG A 115 -3.50 43.77 -0.55
N ASN A 116 -3.11 43.95 -1.81
CA ASN A 116 -2.43 45.17 -2.27
C ASN A 116 -3.36 46.18 -2.96
N ASN A 117 -4.57 45.77 -3.37
CA ASN A 117 -5.52 46.65 -4.05
C ASN A 117 -6.83 46.78 -3.26
N PRO A 118 -7.06 47.91 -2.58
CA PRO A 118 -8.29 48.11 -1.85
C PRO A 118 -9.50 48.38 -2.76
N ARG A 119 -9.31 48.64 -4.07
CA ARG A 119 -10.36 49.01 -5.05
C ARG A 119 -10.83 47.83 -5.93
N VAL A 120 -10.77 46.61 -5.43
CA VAL A 120 -11.27 45.43 -6.17
C VAL A 120 -12.79 45.54 -6.39
N LEU A 121 -13.21 45.35 -7.64
CA LEU A 121 -14.60 45.39 -8.06
C LEU A 121 -15.14 43.97 -8.28
N VAL A 122 -16.41 43.75 -7.94
CA VAL A 122 -17.13 42.49 -8.14
C VAL A 122 -18.49 42.75 -8.77
N GLN A 123 -18.94 41.84 -9.63
CA GLN A 123 -20.31 41.85 -10.12
C GLN A 123 -21.25 41.31 -9.04
N SER A 124 -22.24 42.12 -8.66
CA SER A 124 -23.36 41.73 -7.81
C SER A 124 -24.44 41.04 -8.66
N GLY A 125 -25.35 40.30 -8.02
CA GLY A 125 -26.38 39.47 -8.66
C GLY A 125 -27.38 40.17 -9.60
N ARG A 126 -27.25 41.49 -9.81
CA ARG A 126 -28.05 42.28 -10.77
C ARG A 126 -27.25 42.80 -11.97
N GLY A 127 -26.02 42.32 -12.18
CA GLY A 127 -25.11 42.84 -13.21
C GLY A 127 -24.45 44.18 -12.85
N GLU A 128 -24.78 44.74 -11.69
CA GLU A 128 -24.12 45.92 -11.14
C GLU A 128 -22.72 45.56 -10.65
N THR A 129 -21.74 46.38 -11.04
CA THR A 129 -20.37 46.28 -10.52
C THR A 129 -20.23 47.15 -9.28
N ARG A 130 -19.82 46.56 -8.16
CA ARG A 130 -19.54 47.30 -6.92
C ARG A 130 -18.15 46.98 -6.39
N ARG A 131 -17.62 47.87 -5.55
CA ARG A 131 -16.38 47.60 -4.82
C ARG A 131 -16.62 46.56 -3.72
N LEU A 132 -15.64 45.72 -3.47
CA LEU A 132 -15.60 44.89 -2.25
C LEU A 132 -15.48 45.79 -1.02
N THR A 133 -16.23 45.47 0.03
CA THR A 133 -15.98 46.06 1.34
C THR A 133 -14.66 45.53 1.90
N GLU A 134 -14.13 46.23 2.91
CA GLU A 134 -12.89 45.80 3.56
C GLU A 134 -13.05 44.42 4.23
N GLU A 135 -14.19 44.19 4.88
CA GLU A 135 -14.51 42.91 5.51
C GLU A 135 -14.59 41.78 4.47
N GLU A 136 -15.28 41.99 3.35
CA GLU A 136 -15.37 40.98 2.28
C GLU A 136 -14.01 40.70 1.64
N ARG A 137 -13.17 41.72 1.49
CA ARG A 137 -11.81 41.61 0.94
C ARG A 137 -10.94 40.74 1.85
N GLU A 138 -10.99 41.01 3.16
CA GLU A 138 -10.24 40.27 4.17
C GLU A 138 -10.74 38.82 4.33
N GLN A 139 -12.06 38.59 4.31
CA GLN A 139 -12.64 37.25 4.32
C GLN A 139 -12.17 36.42 3.12
N ARG A 140 -12.29 36.95 1.90
CA ARG A 140 -11.82 36.27 0.68
C ARG A 140 -10.31 36.04 0.70
N ALA A 141 -9.54 37.00 1.22
CA ALA A 141 -8.10 36.84 1.35
C ALA A 141 -7.74 35.70 2.33
N ALA A 142 -8.46 35.58 3.45
CA ALA A 142 -8.28 34.49 4.40
C ALA A 142 -8.67 33.13 3.81
N GLU A 143 -9.78 33.05 3.07
CA GLU A 143 -10.20 31.83 2.36
C GLU A 143 -9.16 31.36 1.34
N ILE A 144 -8.65 32.28 0.52
CA ILE A 144 -7.60 31.98 -0.47
C ILE A 144 -6.30 31.57 0.23
N GLN A 145 -5.94 32.23 1.32
CA GLN A 145 -4.76 31.87 2.09
C GLN A 145 -4.86 30.44 2.64
N LEU A 146 -5.98 30.09 3.26
CA LEU A 146 -6.24 28.73 3.75
C LEU A 146 -6.18 27.70 2.61
N SER A 147 -6.75 28.04 1.46
CA SER A 147 -6.71 27.21 0.26
C SER A 147 -5.28 26.96 -0.23
N ILE A 148 -4.41 27.98 -0.23
CA ILE A 148 -2.99 27.82 -0.57
C ILE A 148 -2.30 26.91 0.45
N GLU A 149 -2.54 27.11 1.75
CA GLU A 149 -1.93 26.29 2.81
C GLU A 149 -2.31 24.80 2.69
N GLN A 150 -3.56 24.51 2.32
CA GLN A 150 -4.06 23.14 2.18
C GLN A 150 -3.60 22.44 0.91
N ASN A 151 -3.43 23.18 -0.20
CA ASN A 151 -3.30 22.59 -1.53
C ASN A 151 -1.94 22.81 -2.20
N CYS A 152 -1.10 23.74 -1.71
CA CYS A 152 0.11 24.18 -2.41
C CYS A 152 1.43 23.88 -1.67
N GLY A 153 1.39 23.10 -0.59
CA GLY A 153 2.54 22.76 0.26
C GLY A 153 3.22 21.42 -0.04
N LYS A 154 3.06 20.87 -1.24
CA LYS A 154 3.62 19.57 -1.65
C LYS A 154 4.51 19.69 -2.87
#